data_AF-A0A4D6KST1-F1
#
_entry.id   AF-A0A4D6KST1-F1
#
_cell.length_a   1.000
_cell.length_b   1.000
_cell.length_c   1.000
_cell.angle_alpha   90.00
_cell.angle_beta   90.00
_cell.angle_gamma   90.00
#
_symmetry.space_group_name_H-M   'P 1'
#
loop_
_entity.id
_entity.type
_entity.pdbx_description
1 polymer ?
#
loop_
_entity_poly.entity_id
_entity_poly.type
_entity_poly.pdbx_seq_one_letter_code
_entity_poly.pdbx_strand_id
1 'polypeptide(L)'
;MKHLKTLFLVAMLIMALAISVTAKEAKKVKNRFLSERVVVTCDKYPNVCDIKGSVGSDCCMKKCVNLSRDGSNCGKCGKKCGYGKICCEGKCVNPKSNKKHCGKCGNKCNAESSCVFGMCSYA
;
A
#
# COMPACT_ATOMS: atom_id res chain seq x y z
N MET A 1 -37.37 -51.01 -50.09
CA MET A 1 -37.78 -49.89 -49.19
C MET A 1 -37.43 -50.10 -47.70
N LYS A 2 -37.40 -51.34 -47.16
CA LYS A 2 -37.05 -51.58 -45.75
C LYS A 2 -35.58 -51.28 -45.42
N HIS A 3 -34.65 -51.73 -46.28
CA HIS A 3 -33.20 -51.46 -46.15
C HIS A 3 -32.83 -49.97 -46.16
N LEU A 4 -33.56 -49.14 -46.90
CA LEU A 4 -33.31 -47.71 -46.97
C LEU A 4 -33.66 -47.02 -45.64
N LYS A 5 -34.77 -47.43 -44.99
CA LYS A 5 -35.15 -46.93 -43.66
C LYS A 5 -34.15 -47.35 -42.58
N THR A 6 -33.61 -48.57 -42.65
CA THR A 6 -32.56 -49.02 -41.72
C THR A 6 -31.25 -48.25 -41.91
N LEU A 7 -30.85 -47.97 -43.16
CA LEU A 7 -29.67 -47.15 -43.46
C LEU A 7 -29.82 -45.71 -42.93
N PHE A 8 -30.99 -45.09 -43.09
CA PHE A 8 -31.26 -43.76 -42.54
C PHE A 8 -31.24 -43.74 -41.00
N LEU A 9 -31.80 -44.75 -40.34
CA LEU A 9 -31.80 -44.84 -38.87
C LEU A 9 -30.39 -45.06 -38.31
N VAL A 10 -29.58 -45.92 -38.95
CA VAL A 10 -28.19 -46.16 -38.54
C VAL A 10 -27.33 -44.92 -38.76
N ALA A 11 -27.52 -44.19 -39.87
CA ALA A 11 -26.82 -42.93 -40.12
C ALA A 11 -27.15 -41.85 -39.07
N MET A 12 -28.42 -41.73 -38.67
CA MET A 12 -28.84 -40.79 -37.61
C MET A 12 -28.25 -41.15 -36.24
N LEU A 13 -28.15 -42.44 -35.91
CA LEU A 13 -27.49 -42.92 -34.69
C LEU A 13 -25.98 -42.63 -34.67
N ILE A 14 -25.29 -42.84 -35.79
CA ILE A 14 -23.84 -42.57 -35.91
C ILE A 14 -23.56 -41.07 -35.78
N MET A 15 -24.36 -40.22 -36.42
CA MET A 15 -24.23 -38.77 -36.33
C MET A 15 -24.50 -38.25 -34.91
N ALA A 16 -25.49 -38.83 -34.20
CA ALA A 16 -25.78 -38.47 -32.81
C ALA A 16 -24.63 -38.80 -31.85
N LEU A 17 -23.97 -39.95 -32.04
CA LEU A 17 -22.82 -40.37 -31.22
C LEU A 17 -21.55 -39.54 -31.50
N ALA A 18 -21.40 -39.03 -32.73
CA ALA A 18 -20.27 -38.17 -33.10
C ALA A 18 -20.32 -36.78 -32.44
N ILE A 19 -21.51 -36.25 -32.12
CA ILE A 19 -21.69 -34.93 -31.49
C ILE A 19 -21.14 -34.92 -30.04
N SER A 20 -21.14 -36.06 -29.35
CA SER A 20 -20.66 -36.16 -27.96
C SER A 20 -19.13 -36.16 -27.79
N VAL A 21 -18.34 -36.33 -28.86
CA VAL A 21 -16.87 -36.53 -28.73
C VAL A 21 -16.08 -35.21 -28.68
N THR A 22 -16.67 -34.07 -29.09
CA THR A 22 -15.94 -32.79 -29.24
C THR A 22 -15.99 -31.89 -28.01
N ALA A 23 -16.74 -32.23 -26.96
CA ALA A 23 -16.85 -31.42 -25.74
C ALA A 23 -15.81 -31.81 -24.66
N LYS A 24 -14.52 -31.75 -25.00
CA LYS A 24 -13.46 -31.63 -23.97
C LYS A 24 -13.08 -30.16 -23.87
N GLU A 25 -13.80 -29.42 -23.03
CA GLU A 25 -13.40 -28.07 -22.65
C GLU A 25 -11.98 -28.12 -22.05
N ALA A 26 -11.02 -27.57 -22.78
CA ALA A 26 -9.73 -27.21 -22.24
C ALA A 26 -9.98 -26.18 -21.13
N LYS A 27 -9.95 -26.63 -19.87
CA LYS A 27 -9.96 -25.74 -18.69
C LYS A 27 -8.77 -24.81 -18.83
N LYS A 28 -9.04 -23.58 -19.28
CA LYS A 28 -8.08 -22.48 -19.36
C LYS A 28 -7.46 -22.31 -17.97
N VAL A 29 -6.21 -22.72 -17.81
CA VAL A 29 -5.38 -22.36 -16.67
C VAL A 29 -5.21 -20.85 -16.75
N LYS A 30 -6.11 -20.11 -16.09
CA LYS A 30 -5.96 -18.68 -15.92
C LYS A 30 -4.78 -18.50 -14.97
N ASN A 31 -3.62 -18.15 -15.50
CA ASN A 31 -2.54 -17.58 -14.70
C ASN A 31 -3.17 -16.45 -13.88
N ARG A 32 -3.32 -16.67 -12.57
CA ARG A 32 -3.97 -15.79 -11.58
C ARG A 32 -3.20 -14.48 -11.34
N PHE A 33 -2.46 -13.99 -12.32
CA PHE A 33 -1.46 -12.96 -12.09
C PHE A 33 -2.00 -11.54 -12.24
N LEU A 34 -3.18 -11.30 -12.84
CA LEU A 34 -3.70 -9.93 -13.07
C LEU A 34 -5.22 -9.77 -12.97
N SER A 35 -5.95 -10.59 -12.20
CA SER A 35 -7.42 -10.46 -12.13
C SER A 35 -8.03 -10.80 -10.76
N GLU A 36 -7.47 -10.19 -9.73
CA GLU A 36 -8.18 -9.80 -8.52
C GLU A 36 -7.49 -8.50 -8.12
N ARG A 37 -8.22 -7.42 -7.81
CA ARG A 37 -7.57 -6.19 -7.33
C ARG A 37 -6.96 -6.48 -5.96
N VAL A 38 -5.75 -7.06 -5.94
CA VAL A 38 -4.98 -7.23 -4.72
C VAL A 38 -4.56 -5.84 -4.31
N VAL A 39 -5.37 -5.22 -3.45
CA VAL A 39 -5.02 -3.95 -2.83
C VAL A 39 -3.83 -4.25 -1.93
N VAL A 40 -2.64 -3.86 -2.37
CA VAL A 40 -1.42 -3.99 -1.59
C VAL A 40 -1.43 -2.86 -0.57
N THR A 41 -1.80 -3.20 0.66
CA THR A 41 -1.83 -2.28 1.78
C THR A 41 -0.83 -2.71 2.85
N CYS A 42 -0.28 -1.74 3.58
CA CYS A 42 0.79 -2.01 4.55
C CYS A 42 0.34 -2.83 5.77
N ASP A 43 -0.96 -2.89 6.06
CA ASP A 43 -1.52 -3.73 7.13
C ASP A 43 -1.41 -5.23 6.81
N LYS A 44 -1.37 -5.58 5.52
CA LYS A 44 -1.18 -6.97 5.06
C LYS A 44 0.24 -7.24 4.54
N TYR A 45 0.90 -6.20 4.00
CA TYR A 45 2.23 -6.29 3.41
C TYR A 45 3.12 -5.15 3.96
N PRO A 46 3.68 -5.27 5.18
CA PRO A 46 4.39 -4.18 5.85
C PRO A 46 5.60 -3.66 5.05
N ASN A 47 6.29 -4.56 4.36
CA ASN A 47 7.48 -4.25 3.55
C ASN A 47 7.21 -3.26 2.41
N VAL A 48 5.94 -2.99 2.07
CA VAL A 48 5.59 -1.96 1.08
C VAL A 48 6.04 -0.56 1.51
N CYS A 49 6.13 -0.31 2.83
CA CYS A 49 6.58 0.97 3.37
C CYS A 49 8.10 1.16 3.32
N ASP A 50 8.87 0.09 3.16
CA ASP A 50 10.33 0.14 3.07
C ASP A 50 10.83 0.36 1.63
N ILE A 51 9.93 0.35 0.66
CA ILE A 51 10.24 0.62 -0.74
C ILE A 51 10.77 2.06 -0.89
N LYS A 52 11.84 2.22 -1.66
CA LYS A 52 12.37 3.55 -2.00
C LYS A 52 11.28 4.42 -2.65
N GLY A 53 11.05 5.59 -2.07
CA GLY A 53 10.00 6.52 -2.51
C GLY A 53 8.72 6.48 -1.68
N SER A 54 8.58 5.51 -0.78
CA SER A 54 7.52 5.53 0.23
C SER A 54 7.68 6.73 1.18
N VAL A 55 6.56 7.27 1.66
CA VAL A 55 6.51 8.46 2.53
C VAL A 55 7.21 8.22 3.88
N GLY A 56 7.19 6.97 4.35
CA GLY A 56 7.94 6.50 5.50
C GLY A 56 7.75 5.00 5.70
N SER A 57 8.50 4.43 6.64
CA SER A 57 8.56 2.99 6.92
C SER A 57 7.42 2.48 7.80
N ASP A 58 6.60 3.37 8.38
CA ASP A 58 5.62 2.99 9.38
C ASP A 58 4.24 2.81 8.75
N CYS A 59 3.55 1.71 9.05
CA CYS A 59 2.17 1.51 8.62
C CYS A 59 1.18 2.17 9.57
N CYS A 60 0.33 3.06 9.05
CA CYS A 60 -0.75 3.72 9.78
C CYS A 60 -2.01 3.78 8.92
N MET A 61 -3.10 3.19 9.40
CA MET A 61 -4.40 3.17 8.70
C MET A 61 -4.28 2.75 7.22
N LYS A 62 -3.55 1.66 6.95
CA LYS A 62 -3.27 1.11 5.60
C LYS A 62 -2.39 1.98 4.70
N LYS A 63 -1.82 3.08 5.23
CA LYS A 63 -0.92 4.00 4.53
C LYS A 63 0.46 3.98 5.17
N CYS A 64 1.49 4.16 4.34
CA CYS A 64 2.84 4.36 4.82
C CYS A 64 3.02 5.82 5.26
N VAL A 65 3.50 6.02 6.48
CA VAL A 65 3.76 7.31 7.10
C VAL A 65 5.14 7.29 7.75
N ASN A 66 5.65 8.46 8.13
CA ASN A 66 6.89 8.57 8.87
C ASN A 66 6.59 9.04 10.29
N LEU A 67 6.59 8.14 11.27
CA LEU A 67 6.27 8.51 12.66
C LEU A 67 7.28 9.51 13.25
N SER A 68 8.46 9.66 12.64
CA SER A 68 9.49 10.57 13.12
C SER A 68 9.35 12.01 12.61
N ARG A 69 8.55 12.23 11.55
CA ARG A 69 8.43 13.54 10.87
C ARG A 69 7.00 13.98 10.57
N ASP A 70 6.06 13.04 10.53
CA ASP A 70 4.66 13.34 10.24
C ASP A 70 3.98 13.99 11.46
N GLY A 71 3.60 15.25 11.32
CA GLY A 71 2.89 16.01 12.34
C GLY A 71 1.51 15.47 12.72
N SER A 72 0.91 14.61 11.89
CA SER A 72 -0.38 13.95 12.16
C SER A 72 -0.22 12.57 12.80
N ASN A 73 0.99 12.00 12.77
CA ASN A 73 1.29 10.64 13.21
C ASN A 73 2.55 10.59 14.09
N CYS A 74 2.78 11.59 14.93
CA CYS A 74 4.07 11.80 15.57
C CYS A 74 4.36 10.82 16.72
N GLY A 75 5.29 9.89 16.49
CA GLY A 75 5.70 8.84 17.42
C GLY A 75 4.68 7.70 17.58
N LYS A 76 3.45 7.88 17.10
CA LYS A 76 2.43 6.83 16.96
C LYS A 76 1.35 7.27 15.96
N CYS A 77 0.72 6.29 15.32
CA CYS A 77 -0.38 6.51 14.38
C CYS A 77 -1.51 7.34 15.03
N GLY A 78 -2.00 8.35 14.31
CA GLY A 78 -3.06 9.26 14.74
C GLY A 78 -2.66 10.30 15.81
N LYS A 79 -1.42 10.30 16.32
CA LYS A 79 -0.97 11.31 17.27
C LYS A 79 -0.59 12.60 16.56
N LYS A 80 -1.56 13.50 16.45
CA LYS A 80 -1.35 14.84 15.92
C LYS A 80 -0.61 15.73 16.94
N CYS A 81 0.39 16.48 16.46
CA CYS A 81 1.02 17.51 17.25
C CYS A 81 0.08 18.71 17.45
N GLY A 82 0.11 19.28 18.67
CA GLY A 82 -0.66 20.49 18.98
C GLY A 82 -0.23 21.69 18.15
N TYR A 83 -1.04 22.75 18.16
CA TYR A 83 -0.80 23.95 17.37
C TYR A 83 0.61 24.53 17.59
N GLY A 84 1.26 24.92 16.49
CA GLY A 84 2.61 25.47 16.50
C GLY A 84 3.74 24.48 16.82
N LYS A 85 3.46 23.18 16.99
CA LYS A 85 4.48 22.14 17.19
C LYS A 85 4.70 21.35 15.90
N ILE A 86 5.94 20.87 15.72
CA ILE A 86 6.34 19.99 14.61
C ILE A 86 6.74 18.62 15.18
N CYS A 87 6.68 17.58 14.34
CA CYS A 87 7.19 16.27 14.72
C CYS A 87 8.68 16.15 14.38
N CYS A 88 9.51 16.00 15.41
CA CYS A 88 10.94 15.71 15.25
C CYS A 88 11.28 14.48 16.09
N GLU A 89 11.89 13.47 15.47
CA GLU A 89 12.37 12.26 16.16
C GLU A 89 11.23 11.58 16.97
N GLY A 90 10.01 11.59 16.42
CA GLY A 90 8.83 10.99 17.04
C GLY A 90 8.24 11.79 18.19
N LYS A 91 8.70 13.03 18.41
CA LYS A 91 8.26 13.92 19.47
C LYS A 91 7.72 15.23 18.92
N CYS A 92 6.61 15.69 19.48
CA CYS A 92 6.05 17.00 19.17
C CYS A 92 6.84 18.07 19.92
N VAL A 93 7.58 18.89 19.19
CA VAL A 93 8.45 19.95 19.74
C VAL A 93 8.00 21.30 19.19
N ASN A 94 8.18 22.35 20.00
CA ASN A 94 7.94 23.72 19.53
C ASN A 94 9.21 24.25 18.85
N PRO A 95 9.24 24.45 17.53
CA PRO A 95 10.43 24.93 16.86
C PRO A 95 10.75 26.39 17.22
N LYS A 96 9.84 27.14 17.85
CA LYS A 96 10.08 28.53 18.25
C LYS A 96 10.94 28.68 19.50
N SER A 97 11.03 27.64 20.32
CA SER A 97 11.72 27.68 21.62
C SER A 97 12.58 26.46 21.91
N ASN A 98 12.45 25.37 21.14
CA ASN A 98 13.26 24.18 21.37
C ASN A 98 14.68 24.38 20.82
N LYS A 99 15.66 24.41 21.71
CA LYS A 99 17.09 24.59 21.38
C LYS A 99 17.67 23.52 20.45
N LYS A 100 17.13 22.29 20.43
CA LYS A 100 17.58 21.18 19.58
C LYS A 100 16.91 21.15 18.20
N HIS A 101 15.80 21.85 18.03
CA HIS A 101 14.99 21.84 16.82
C HIS A 101 14.49 23.26 16.47
N CYS A 102 15.38 24.25 16.57
CA CYS A 102 15.03 25.65 16.44
C CYS A 102 14.72 26.01 14.98
N GLY A 103 13.50 26.49 14.70
CA GLY A 103 13.01 26.77 13.34
C GLY A 103 12.69 25.53 12.50
N LYS A 104 13.49 24.46 12.59
CA LYS A 104 13.28 23.18 11.89
C LYS A 104 13.82 22.00 12.71
N CYS A 105 13.38 20.78 12.36
CA CYS A 105 13.89 19.57 13.00
C CYS A 105 15.41 19.43 12.86
N GLY A 106 16.06 19.21 14.00
CA GLY A 106 17.50 18.91 14.09
C GLY A 106 18.39 20.13 14.00
N ASN A 107 17.82 21.34 13.86
CA ASN A 107 18.59 22.58 13.91
C ASN A 107 18.88 22.97 15.36
N LYS A 108 19.98 22.43 15.88
CA LYS A 108 20.45 22.70 17.23
C LYS A 108 21.20 24.04 17.28
N CYS A 109 20.84 24.91 18.22
CA CYS A 109 21.62 26.12 18.51
C CYS A 109 22.89 25.80 19.29
N ASN A 110 23.91 26.67 19.19
CA ASN A 110 25.16 26.57 19.92
C ASN A 110 24.94 26.51 21.44
N ALA A 111 25.96 26.04 22.17
CA ALA A 111 25.86 25.84 23.63
C ALA A 111 25.45 27.13 24.37
N GLU A 112 25.92 28.29 23.92
CA GLU A 112 25.63 29.59 24.52
C GLU A 112 24.36 30.27 23.96
N SER A 113 23.85 29.84 22.79
CA SER A 113 22.69 30.50 22.18
C SER A 113 21.35 29.88 22.58
N SER A 114 20.33 30.72 22.63
CA SER A 114 18.94 30.35 22.92
C SER A 114 18.12 30.29 21.63
N CYS A 115 17.01 29.55 21.65
CA CYS A 115 16.06 29.56 20.53
C CYS A 115 14.93 30.55 20.85
N VAL A 116 14.83 31.61 20.07
CA VAL A 116 13.86 32.69 20.26
C VAL A 116 13.13 32.92 18.94
N PHE A 117 11.80 32.83 18.96
CA PHE A 117 10.94 32.95 17.77
C PHE A 117 11.32 32.05 16.58
N GLY A 118 12.03 30.94 16.84
CA GLY A 118 12.47 30.00 15.80
C GLY A 118 13.82 30.32 15.18
N MET A 119 14.56 31.25 15.78
CA MET A 119 15.91 31.64 15.39
C MET A 119 16.87 31.44 16.57
N CYS A 120 18.08 30.97 16.29
CA CYS A 120 19.12 30.92 17.31
C CYS A 120 19.61 32.35 17.56
N SER A 121 19.67 32.75 18.84
CA SER A 121 20.23 34.04 19.21
C SER A 121 21.70 34.13 18.81
N TYR A 122 22.14 35.33 18.44
CA TYR A 122 23.56 35.66 18.38
C TYR A 122 24.01 35.88 19.83
N ALA A 123 24.62 34.86 20.42
CA ALA A 123 25.32 34.98 21.71
C ALA A 123 26.79 35.24 21.42
#